data_AF-F3C2C2-F1
#
_entry.id   AF-F3C2C2-F1
#
_cell.length_a   1.000
_cell.length_b   1.000
_cell.length_c   1.000
_cell.angle_alpha   90.00
_cell.angle_beta   90.00
_cell.angle_gamma   90.00
#
_symmetry.space_group_name_H-M   'P 1'
#
loop_
_entity.id
_entity.type
_entity.pdbx_description
1 polymer ?
#
loop_
_entity_poly.entity_id
_entity_poly.type
_entity_poly.pdbx_seq_one_letter_code
_entity_poly.pdbx_strand_id
1 'polypeptide(L)' 'MKLLSLRNSIALALLSVAVSVSANPLVVCTEASPEGFDMVQYTTAVTADAVAETVFNRLADFK' A
#
# COMPACT_ATOMS: atom_id res chain seq x y z
N MET A 1 -10.37 -1.02 -42.03
CA MET A 1 -9.11 -1.57 -41.50
C MET A 1 -8.34 -0.57 -40.62
N LYS A 2 -8.14 0.70 -41.01
CA LYS A 2 -7.44 1.72 -40.18
C LYS A 2 -8.06 1.98 -38.79
N LEU A 3 -9.40 2.01 -38.71
CA LEU A 3 -10.11 2.24 -37.44
C LEU A 3 -9.94 1.08 -36.43
N LEU A 4 -9.79 -0.15 -36.93
CA LEU A 4 -9.59 -1.33 -36.10
C LEU A 4 -8.16 -1.36 -35.53
N SER A 5 -7.17 -0.95 -36.34
CA SER A 5 -5.78 -0.79 -35.90
C SER A 5 -5.65 0.28 -34.80
N LEU A 6 -6.35 1.42 -34.95
CA LEU A 6 -6.32 2.50 -33.95
C LEU A 6 -6.90 2.06 -32.60
N ARG A 7 -8.02 1.33 -32.63
CA ARG A 7 -8.64 0.75 -31.42
C ARG A 7 -7.70 -0.22 -30.71
N ASN A 8 -7.03 -1.09 -31.46
CA ASN A 8 -6.10 -2.04 -30.89
C ASN A 8 -4.87 -1.35 -30.28
N SER A 9 -4.36 -0.28 -30.90
CA SER A 9 -3.25 0.52 -30.35
C SER A 9 -3.63 1.22 -29.04
N ILE A 10 -4.85 1.76 -28.94
CA ILE A 10 -5.34 2.40 -27.71
C ILE A 10 -5.51 1.36 -26.60
N ALA A 11 -6.08 0.20 -26.91
CA ALA A 11 -6.25 -0.89 -25.94
C ALA A 11 -4.90 -1.38 -25.38
N LEU A 12 -3.88 -1.50 -26.24
CA LEU A 12 -2.54 -1.92 -25.82
C LEU A 12 -1.85 -0.85 -24.94
N ALA A 13 -2.04 0.43 -25.25
CA ALA A 13 -1.52 1.53 -24.44
C ALA A 13 -2.18 1.57 -23.05
N LEU A 14 -3.49 1.38 -22.97
CA LEU A 14 -4.21 1.32 -21.68
C LEU A 14 -3.75 0.14 -20.82
N LEU A 15 -3.46 -1.01 -21.41
CA LEU A 15 -2.99 -2.19 -20.67
C LEU A 15 -1.58 -2.00 -20.11
N SER A 16 -0.73 -1.22 -20.79
CA SER A 16 0.65 -0.96 -20.35
C SER A 16 0.75 -0.10 -19.08
N VAL A 17 -0.26 0.71 -18.77
CA VAL A 17 -0.31 1.53 -17.55
C VAL A 17 -0.62 0.70 -16.29
N ALA A 18 -1.24 -0.47 -16.44
CA ALA A 18 -1.65 -1.30 -15.30
C ALA A 18 -0.52 -2.13 -14.67
N VAL A 19 0.69 -2.14 -15.25
CA VAL A 19 1.78 -3.04 -14.85
C VAL A 19 2.66 -2.47 -13.70
N SER A 20 2.46 -1.23 -13.27
CA SER A 20 3.47 -0.52 -12.44
C SER A 20 3.08 -0.16 -11.00
N VAL A 21 1.98 -0.69 -10.44
CA VAL A 21 1.67 -0.49 -9.01
C VAL A 21 2.08 -1.73 -8.22
N SER A 22 3.39 -1.85 -7.99
CA SER A 22 3.93 -2.68 -6.90
C SER A 22 4.20 -1.73 -5.75
N ALA A 23 3.27 -1.63 -4.79
CA ALA A 23 3.52 -0.87 -3.58
C ALA A 23 4.71 -1.51 -2.84
N ASN A 24 5.77 -0.74 -2.60
CA ASN A 24 6.87 -1.22 -1.77
C ASN A 24 6.31 -1.54 -0.38
N PRO A 25 6.61 -2.71 0.20
CA PRO A 25 6.18 -3.01 1.56
C PRO A 25 6.81 -1.96 2.49
N LEU A 26 5.99 -1.37 3.35
CA LEU A 26 6.48 -0.45 4.38
C LEU A 26 7.26 -1.27 5.41
N VAL A 27 8.54 -0.95 5.60
CA VAL A 27 9.40 -1.58 6.61
C VAL A 27 9.56 -0.62 7.78
N VAL A 28 9.19 -1.07 8.98
CA VAL A 28 9.33 -0.30 10.22
C VAL A 28 10.38 -0.95 11.11
N CYS A 29 11.29 -0.14 11.64
CA CYS A 29 12.31 -0.56 12.60
C CYS A 29 11.82 -0.28 14.02
N THR A 30 11.10 -1.22 14.60
CA THR A 30 10.72 -1.21 16.03
C THR A 30 11.78 -1.88 16.89
N GLU A 31 11.76 -1.62 18.20
CA GLU A 31 12.69 -2.21 19.18
C GLU A 31 12.63 -3.75 19.27
N ALA A 32 11.50 -4.35 18.87
CA ALA A 32 11.31 -5.78 18.69
C ALA A 32 10.29 -6.06 17.58
N SER A 33 10.07 -7.32 17.19
CA SER A 33 8.97 -7.69 16.30
C SER A 33 7.62 -7.53 17.00
N PRO A 34 6.59 -6.94 16.36
CA PRO A 34 5.27 -6.84 16.97
C PRO A 34 4.62 -8.22 17.12
N GLU A 35 3.77 -8.36 18.13
CA GLU A 35 2.99 -9.59 18.38
C GLU A 35 1.94 -9.84 17.28
N GLY A 36 1.55 -8.76 16.61
CA GLY A 36 0.60 -8.69 15.51
C GLY A 36 0.31 -7.23 15.14
N PHE A 37 -0.71 -7.01 14.32
CA PHE A 37 -1.08 -5.69 13.79
C PHE A 37 -2.48 -5.21 14.22
N ASP A 38 -3.04 -5.81 15.28
CA ASP A 38 -4.32 -5.41 15.85
C ASP A 38 -4.15 -4.89 17.28
N MET A 39 -4.35 -3.58 17.47
CA MET A 39 -4.28 -2.90 18.77
C MET A 39 -5.37 -3.32 19.76
N VAL A 40 -6.46 -3.90 19.28
CA VAL A 40 -7.53 -4.39 20.17
C VAL A 40 -7.12 -5.74 20.78
N GLN A 41 -6.33 -6.53 20.05
CA GLN A 41 -5.89 -7.86 20.47
C GLN A 41 -4.55 -7.84 21.22
N TYR A 42 -3.65 -6.92 20.86
CA TYR A 42 -2.30 -6.82 21.39
C TYR A 42 -2.08 -5.45 22.03
N THR A 43 -1.37 -5.41 23.17
CA THR A 43 -1.26 -4.20 24.01
C THR A 43 0.17 -3.70 24.21
N THR A 44 1.16 -4.31 23.55
CA THR A 44 2.56 -3.90 23.69
C THR A 44 2.84 -2.59 22.95
N ALA A 45 3.80 -1.82 23.46
CA ALA A 45 4.24 -0.58 22.81
C ALA A 45 4.76 -0.83 21.37
N VAL A 46 5.42 -1.98 21.16
CA VAL A 46 5.93 -2.43 19.86
C VAL A 46 4.81 -2.59 18.83
N THR A 47 3.68 -3.20 19.21
CA THR A 47 2.51 -3.30 18.32
C THR A 47 1.91 -1.93 18.05
N ALA A 48 1.80 -1.06 19.06
CA ALA A 48 1.28 0.29 18.91
C ALA A 48 2.09 1.16 17.94
N ASP A 49 3.42 1.07 17.98
CA ASP A 49 4.28 1.78 17.05
C ASP A 49 4.18 1.20 15.64
N ALA A 50 4.17 -0.13 15.50
CA ALA A 50 4.08 -0.78 14.19
C ALA A 50 2.75 -0.46 13.49
N VAL A 51 1.61 -0.52 14.19
CA VAL A 51 0.28 -0.30 13.59
C VAL A 51 -0.02 1.18 13.31
N ALA A 52 0.56 2.11 14.07
CA ALA A 52 0.41 3.54 13.85
C ALA A 52 1.14 4.01 12.58
N GLU A 53 2.19 3.29 12.15
CA GLU A 53 2.88 3.57 10.89
C GLU A 53 2.33 2.77 9.70
N THR A 54 1.92 1.52 9.92
CA THR A 54 1.67 0.56 8.82
C THR A 54 0.20 0.34 8.50
N VAL A 55 -0.71 0.56 9.45
CA VAL A 55 -2.13 0.18 9.30
C VAL A 55 -3.07 1.36 9.47
N PHE A 56 -2.85 2.21 10.47
CA PHE A 56 -3.73 3.34 10.74
C PHE A 56 -3.08 4.63 10.26
N ASN A 57 -3.76 5.36 9.38
CA ASN A 57 -3.33 6.71 9.03
C ASN A 57 -3.43 7.57 10.30
N ARG A 58 -2.31 8.20 10.70
CA ARG A 58 -2.28 8.99 11.94
C ARG A 58 -3.34 10.07 11.83
N LEU A 59 -4.25 10.12 12.82
CA LEU A 59 -5.29 11.16 12.93
C LEU A 59 -4.70 12.60 13.02
N ALA A 60 -3.37 12.74 13.08
CA ALA A 60 -2.66 14.01 13.08
C ALA A 60 -2.14 14.45 11.69
N ASP A 61 -2.30 13.63 10.63
CA ASP A 61 -1.95 14.01 9.26
C ASP A 61 -3.04 14.86 8.58
N PHE A 62 -4.14 15.14 9.30
CA PHE A 62 -5.15 16.10 8.85
C PHE A 62 -4.62 17.52 9.03
N LYS A 63 -4.12 18.09 7.94
CA LYS A 63 -3.96 19.54 7.75
C LYS A 63 -5.04 20.09 6.81
#